data_AF-A0A426YIM7-F1
#
_entry.id   AF-A0A426YIM7-F1
#
_cell.length_a   1.000
_cell.length_b   1.000
_cell.length_c   1.000
_cell.angle_alpha   90.00
_cell.angle_beta   90.00
_cell.angle_gamma   90.00
#
_symmetry.space_group_name_H-M   'P 1'
#
loop_
_entity.id
_entity.type
_entity.pdbx_description
1 polymer ?
#
loop_
_entity_poly.entity_id
_entity_poly.type
_entity_poly.pdbx_seq_one_letter_code
_entity_poly.pdbx_strand_id
1 'polypeptide(L)'
;MGKIGKELNIDFVVSTGDNFYDNGLTGITDGAFEDSFTSIYTAESLQKRWYSGAKLIYLIEWLLLSLSLSLVLGNHDYRGDVLAQLSPVLQGVDSRWLCLRSFVLNAGEDTPQHGLEAV
;
A
#
# COMPACT_ATOMS: atom_id res chain seq x y z
N MET A 1 -7.63 -2.37 14.22
CA MET A 1 -7.54 -1.34 13.17
C MET A 1 -8.86 -0.61 12.90
N GLY A 2 -9.98 -1.29 12.61
CA GLY A 2 -11.24 -0.63 12.21
C GLY A 2 -11.74 0.49 13.14
N LYS A 3 -11.74 0.27 14.47
CA LYS A 3 -12.12 1.31 15.45
C LYS A 3 -11.25 2.57 15.35
N ILE A 4 -9.93 2.40 15.32
CA ILE A 4 -8.95 3.50 15.24
C ILE A 4 -9.05 4.22 13.89
N GLY A 5 -9.18 3.49 12.78
CA GLY A 5 -9.37 4.09 11.46
C GLY A 5 -10.63 4.97 11.39
N LYS A 6 -11.68 4.60 12.13
CA LYS A 6 -12.90 5.41 12.24
C LYS A 6 -12.68 6.65 13.11
N GLU A 7 -12.01 6.50 14.25
CA GLU A 7 -11.72 7.59 15.19
C GLU A 7 -10.82 8.67 14.57
N LEU A 8 -9.79 8.26 13.83
CA LEU A 8 -8.84 9.16 13.17
C LEU A 8 -9.31 9.67 11.80
N ASN A 9 -10.43 9.15 11.27
CA ASN A 9 -10.94 9.44 9.93
C ASN A 9 -9.85 9.36 8.85
N ILE A 10 -9.22 8.19 8.71
CA ILE A 10 -8.07 8.00 7.81
C ILE A 10 -8.45 8.09 6.33
N ASP A 11 -7.53 8.60 5.51
CA ASP A 11 -7.68 8.69 4.04
C ASP A 11 -7.16 7.45 3.30
N PHE A 12 -6.09 6.83 3.81
CA PHE A 12 -5.46 5.64 3.23
C PHE A 12 -4.72 4.83 4.30
N VAL A 13 -4.29 3.63 3.92
CA VAL A 13 -3.44 2.77 4.74
C VAL A 13 -2.14 2.50 4.00
N VAL A 14 -1.02 2.48 4.72
CA VAL A 14 0.28 2.06 4.18
C VAL A 14 0.68 0.77 4.89
N SER A 15 0.97 -0.27 4.12
CA SER A 15 1.60 -1.47 4.64
C SER A 15 3.12 -1.30 4.63
N THR A 16 3.77 -1.72 5.72
CA THR A 16 5.23 -1.63 5.90
C THR A 16 5.96 -2.93 5.53
N GLY A 17 5.26 -3.90 4.95
CA GLY A 17 5.79 -5.21 4.58
C GLY A 17 5.27 -6.34 5.48
N ASP A 18 5.75 -7.55 5.20
CA ASP A 18 5.27 -8.81 5.78
C ASP A 18 3.76 -8.95 5.63
N ASN A 19 3.30 -8.84 4.39
CA ASN A 19 1.87 -8.84 4.08
C ASN A 19 1.26 -10.24 4.17
N PHE A 20 2.03 -11.26 3.76
CA PHE A 20 1.55 -12.64 3.69
C PHE A 20 2.54 -13.60 4.36
N TYR A 21 2.10 -14.19 5.47
CA TYR A 21 2.86 -15.16 6.25
C TYR A 21 2.52 -16.61 5.86
N ASP A 22 3.42 -17.58 6.02
CA ASP A 22 4.85 -17.42 6.40
C ASP A 22 5.78 -17.28 5.19
N ASN A 23 5.30 -17.61 3.98
CA ASN A 23 6.12 -17.71 2.77
C ASN A 23 5.57 -16.88 1.60
N GLY A 24 4.93 -15.75 1.88
CA GLY A 24 4.36 -14.90 0.83
C GLY A 24 3.18 -15.57 0.11
N LEU A 25 2.79 -14.99 -1.02
CA LEU A 25 1.84 -15.61 -1.95
C LEU A 25 2.58 -16.60 -2.86
N THR A 26 1.94 -17.68 -3.26
CA THR A 26 2.46 -18.65 -4.24
C THR A 26 2.18 -18.23 -5.70
N GLY A 27 1.30 -17.25 -5.91
CA GLY A 27 0.93 -16.74 -7.23
C GLY A 27 -0.28 -15.80 -7.20
N ILE A 28 -0.73 -15.37 -8.37
CA ILE A 28 -1.82 -14.39 -8.54
C ILE A 28 -3.23 -14.90 -8.20
N THR A 29 -3.40 -16.20 -8.03
CA THR A 29 -4.67 -16.86 -7.66
C THR A 29 -4.59 -17.53 -6.29
N ASP A 30 -3.60 -17.14 -5.48
CA ASP A 30 -3.43 -17.71 -4.14
C ASP A 30 -4.55 -17.22 -3.21
N GLY A 31 -5.29 -18.16 -2.61
CA GLY A 31 -6.38 -17.89 -1.68
C GLY A 31 -5.91 -17.15 -0.42
N ALA A 32 -4.62 -17.22 -0.07
CA ALA A 32 -4.05 -16.48 1.05
C ALA A 32 -4.27 -14.97 0.95
N PHE A 33 -4.42 -14.43 -0.27
CA PHE A 33 -4.78 -13.03 -0.46
C PHE A 33 -6.16 -12.71 0.13
N GLU A 34 -7.18 -13.50 -0.21
CA GLU A 34 -8.53 -13.30 0.30
C GLU A 34 -8.62 -13.59 1.80
N ASP A 35 -7.97 -14.67 2.24
CA ASP A 35 -8.00 -15.14 3.63
C ASP A 35 -7.29 -14.18 4.58
N SER A 36 -6.24 -13.50 4.12
CA SER A 36 -5.40 -12.64 4.97
C SER A 36 -5.67 -11.15 4.79
N PHE A 37 -6.26 -10.73 3.67
CA PHE A 37 -6.52 -9.32 3.38
C PHE A 37 -8.01 -9.03 3.20
N THR A 38 -8.63 -9.56 2.15
CA THR A 38 -10.01 -9.21 1.74
C THR A 38 -11.01 -9.49 2.86
N SER A 39 -10.99 -10.71 3.39
CA SER A 39 -11.93 -11.20 4.39
C SER A 39 -11.64 -10.69 5.81
N ILE A 40 -10.44 -10.16 6.06
CA ILE A 40 -10.02 -9.68 7.38
C ILE A 40 -10.36 -8.20 7.57
N TYR A 41 -10.03 -7.36 6.59
CA TYR A 41 -10.16 -5.91 6.72
C TYR A 41 -11.53 -5.39 6.28
N THR A 42 -12.62 -5.98 6.77
CA THR A 42 -14.00 -5.70 6.31
C THR A 42 -14.65 -4.46 6.93
N ALA A 43 -14.02 -3.83 7.94
CA ALA A 43 -14.54 -2.62 8.57
C ALA A 43 -14.70 -1.47 7.55
N GLU A 44 -15.80 -0.72 7.64
CA GLU A 44 -16.12 0.40 6.73
C GLU A 44 -15.00 1.47 6.69
N SER A 45 -14.43 1.80 7.85
CA SER A 45 -13.33 2.76 7.97
C SER A 45 -12.03 2.30 7.30
N LEU A 46 -11.92 1.03 6.93
CA LEU A 46 -10.78 0.44 6.21
C LEU A 46 -11.09 0.18 4.73
N GLN A 47 -12.28 0.55 4.24
CA GLN A 47 -12.62 0.58 2.82
C GLN A 47 -12.00 1.80 2.13
N LYS A 48 -10.68 1.91 2.29
CA LYS A 48 -9.80 2.96 1.79
C LYS A 48 -8.73 2.32 0.90
N ARG A 49 -7.91 3.12 0.23
CA ARG A 49 -6.78 2.59 -0.56
C ARG A 49 -5.66 2.12 0.36
N TRP A 50 -5.10 0.95 0.07
CA TRP A 50 -3.97 0.34 0.77
C TRP A 50 -2.75 0.36 -0.14
N TYR A 51 -1.70 1.05 0.30
CA TYR A 51 -0.43 1.11 -0.40
C TYR A 51 0.53 0.10 0.20
N SER A 52 0.87 -0.93 -0.57
CA SER A 52 1.91 -1.91 -0.22
C SER A 52 3.10 -1.69 -1.13
N GLY A 53 4.33 -1.66 -0.62
CA GLY A 53 5.48 -1.34 -1.47
C GLY A 53 5.59 0.15 -1.79
N ALA A 54 6.57 0.83 -1.19
CA ALA A 54 6.96 2.18 -1.58
C ALA A 54 8.48 2.22 -1.78
N LYS A 55 8.94 2.63 -2.97
CA LYS A 55 10.29 3.11 -3.14
C LYS A 55 10.25 4.63 -2.93
N LEU A 56 10.69 5.08 -1.75
CA LEU A 56 10.86 6.50 -1.50
C LEU A 56 12.10 6.96 -2.26
N ILE A 57 11.91 7.58 -3.43
CA ILE A 57 13.01 8.18 -4.20
C ILE A 57 13.30 9.53 -3.53
N TYR A 58 14.30 9.58 -2.67
CA TYR A 58 14.89 10.85 -2.27
C TYR A 58 15.75 11.38 -3.42
N LEU A 59 15.54 12.64 -3.75
CA LEU A 59 16.22 13.40 -4.79
C LEU A 59 17.64 13.76 -4.35
N ILE A 60 18.51 12.77 -4.15
CA ILE A 60 19.97 12.95 -4.11
C ILE A 60 20.61 11.74 -4.80
N GLU A 61 20.72 11.82 -6.12
CA GLU A 61 21.71 11.03 -6.84
C GLU A 61 23.09 11.44 -6.31
N TRP A 62 23.87 10.50 -5.74
CA TRP A 62 25.33 10.36 -5.95
C TRP A 62 26.14 9.50 -4.96
N LEU A 63 25.60 8.81 -3.92
CA LEU A 63 26.48 7.97 -3.07
C LEU A 63 25.91 6.70 -2.40
N LEU A 64 24.80 6.10 -2.87
CA LEU A 64 24.29 4.83 -2.31
C LEU A 64 24.03 3.75 -3.37
N LEU A 65 24.91 3.64 -4.36
CA LEU A 65 24.90 2.54 -5.33
C LEU A 65 25.34 1.18 -4.74
N SER A 66 25.54 1.04 -3.42
CA SER A 66 25.75 -0.26 -2.75
C SER A 66 24.65 -0.69 -1.79
N LEU A 67 23.61 0.12 -1.58
CA LEU A 67 22.45 -0.25 -0.77
C LEU A 67 21.17 0.10 -1.53
N SER A 68 20.94 -0.58 -2.65
CA SER A 68 19.61 -0.61 -3.26
C SER A 68 18.68 -1.42 -2.35
N LEU A 69 18.23 -0.80 -1.26
CA LEU A 69 17.15 -1.29 -0.41
C LEU A 69 15.86 -1.19 -1.25
N SER A 70 15.63 -2.24 -2.03
CA SER A 70 14.50 -2.33 -2.94
C SER A 70 13.27 -2.79 -2.16
N LEU A 71 12.44 -1.82 -1.77
CA LEU A 71 10.97 -1.91 -1.62
C LEU A 71 10.40 -2.62 -0.38
N VAL A 72 9.31 -2.03 0.10
CA VAL A 72 8.54 -2.27 1.34
C VAL A 72 7.76 -3.60 1.29
N LEU A 73 8.40 -4.68 0.85
CA LEU A 73 7.96 -6.04 1.07
C LEU A 73 8.79 -6.63 2.21
N GLY A 74 8.15 -7.38 3.10
CA GLY A 74 8.85 -7.94 4.25
C GLY A 74 9.56 -9.23 3.92
N ASN A 75 10.34 -9.75 4.86
CA ASN A 75 11.11 -10.98 4.66
C ASN A 75 10.23 -12.20 4.40
N HIS A 76 8.98 -12.21 4.86
CA HIS A 76 8.03 -13.28 4.56
C HIS A 76 7.54 -13.21 3.12
N ASP A 77 7.32 -12.01 2.59
CA ASP A 77 6.88 -11.81 1.21
C ASP A 77 7.94 -12.30 0.20
N TYR A 78 9.23 -12.08 0.48
CA TYR A 78 10.34 -12.53 -0.38
C TYR A 78 10.53 -14.04 -0.45
N ARG A 79 9.89 -14.80 0.42
CA ARG A 79 9.92 -16.28 0.37
C ARG A 79 8.92 -16.85 -0.64
N GLY A 80 8.02 -16.02 -1.16
CA GLY A 80 7.02 -16.39 -2.16
C GLY A 80 7.18 -15.65 -3.49
N ASP A 81 6.12 -15.65 -4.28
CA ASP A 81 5.97 -14.88 -5.51
C ASP A 81 5.67 -13.41 -5.19
N VAL A 82 6.74 -12.63 -5.04
CA VAL A 82 6.70 -11.17 -4.90
C VAL A 82 5.97 -10.49 -6.07
N LEU A 83 6.05 -11.04 -7.28
CA LEU A 83 5.42 -10.41 -8.46
C LEU A 83 3.90 -10.55 -8.43
N ALA A 84 3.37 -11.58 -7.75
CA ALA A 84 1.94 -11.72 -7.54
C ALA A 84 1.35 -10.50 -6.83
N GLN A 85 2.05 -9.94 -5.83
CA GLN A 85 1.59 -8.77 -5.09
C GLN A 85 1.48 -7.51 -5.96
N LEU A 86 2.36 -7.37 -6.96
CA LEU A 86 2.39 -6.29 -7.94
C LEU A 86 1.39 -6.48 -9.09
N SER A 87 0.76 -7.65 -9.19
CA SER A 87 -0.12 -7.99 -10.30
C SER A 87 -1.43 -7.18 -10.22
N PRO A 88 -1.91 -6.64 -11.35
CA PRO A 88 -3.24 -6.02 -11.41
C PRO A 88 -4.37 -7.04 -11.18
N VAL A 89 -4.07 -8.34 -11.22
CA VAL A 89 -5.06 -9.38 -10.91
C VAL A 89 -5.55 -9.27 -9.46
N LEU A 90 -4.65 -9.04 -8.49
CA LEU A 90 -5.05 -8.87 -7.08
C LEU A 90 -5.87 -7.60 -6.87
N GLN A 91 -5.62 -6.54 -7.64
CA GLN A 91 -6.48 -5.34 -7.68
C GLN A 91 -7.88 -5.65 -8.21
N GLY A 92 -8.00 -6.63 -9.11
CA GLY A 92 -9.28 -7.14 -9.59
C GLY A 92 -10.03 -7.96 -8.53
N VAL A 93 -9.30 -8.64 -7.63
CA VAL A 93 -9.87 -9.37 -6.49
C VAL A 93 -10.32 -8.38 -5.40
N ASP A 94 -9.46 -7.44 -5.02
CA ASP A 94 -9.80 -6.37 -4.10
C ASP A 94 -9.18 -5.04 -4.54
N SER A 95 -10.04 -4.12 -4.98
CA SER A 95 -9.64 -2.79 -5.49
C SER A 95 -8.96 -1.90 -4.46
N ARG A 96 -8.96 -2.27 -3.18
CA ARG A 96 -8.24 -1.55 -2.13
C ARG A 96 -6.74 -1.80 -2.19
N TRP A 97 -6.31 -2.97 -2.66
CA TRP A 97 -4.90 -3.36 -2.69
C TRP A 97 -4.15 -2.65 -3.82
N LEU A 98 -3.22 -1.77 -3.50
CA LEU A 98 -2.36 -1.11 -4.48
C LEU A 98 -0.89 -1.38 -4.13
N CYS A 99 -0.27 -2.29 -4.87
CA CYS A 99 1.16 -2.53 -4.79
C CYS A 99 1.89 -1.96 -6.01
N LEU A 100 2.75 -0.96 -5.79
CA LEU A 100 3.48 -0.28 -6.86
C LEU A 100 4.98 -0.37 -6.62
N ARG A 101 5.76 -0.52 -7.70
CA ARG A 101 7.23 -0.45 -7.62
C ARG A 101 7.73 0.96 -7.31
N SER A 102 6.95 1.98 -7.66
CA SER A 102 7.26 3.39 -7.43
C SER A 102 6.03 4.22 -7.72
N PHE A 103 5.83 5.29 -6.97
CA PHE A 103 4.84 6.32 -7.24
C PHE A 103 5.35 7.67 -6.73
N VAL A 104 4.83 8.76 -7.27
CA VAL A 104 5.08 10.12 -6.78
C VAL A 104 3.87 10.53 -5.96
N LEU A 105 4.10 10.92 -4.70
CA LEU A 105 3.08 11.50 -3.85
C LEU A 105 3.27 13.01 -3.82
N ASN A 106 2.34 13.75 -4.41
CA ASN A 106 2.27 15.20 -4.27
C ASN A 106 1.39 15.52 -3.06
N ALA A 107 2.00 15.89 -1.94
CA ALA A 107 1.26 16.53 -0.86
C ALA A 107 0.94 17.96 -1.33
N GLY A 108 -0.35 18.26 -1.57
CA GLY A 108 -0.76 19.62 -1.93
C GLY A 108 -0.41 20.61 -0.81
N GLU A 109 -0.27 21.89 -1.15
CA GLU A 109 -0.25 22.95 -0.14
C GLU A 109 -1.66 23.07 0.45
N ASP A 110 -1.80 22.86 1.76
CA ASP A 110 -3.01 23.17 2.52
C ASP A 110 -3.21 24.69 2.57
N THR A 111 -3.60 25.32 1.46
CA THR A 111 -4.19 26.66 1.49
C THR A 111 -5.69 26.52 1.73
N PRO A 112 -6.22 26.98 2.88
CA PRO A 112 -7.66 27.03 3.10
C PRO A 112 -8.26 27.97 2.05
N GLN A 113 -9.18 27.49 1.22
CA GLN A 113 -10.02 28.37 0.42
C GLN A 113 -11.01 29.08 1.36
N HIS A 114 -10.56 30.15 2.02
CA HIS A 114 -11.47 31.13 2.57
C HIS A 114 -12.00 32.01 1.43
N GLY A 115 -13.27 31.78 1.09
CA GLY A 115 -14.24 32.79 0.62
C GLY A 115 -13.82 33.67 -0.56
N LEU A 116 -14.31 33.34 -1.74
CA LEU A 116 -14.79 34.35 -2.67
C LEU A 116 -16.26 34.04 -2.97
N GLU A 117 -17.13 34.81 -2.31
CA GLU A 117 -18.53 34.96 -2.72
C GLU A 117 -18.55 35.49 -4.15
N ALA A 118 -19.30 34.83 -5.02
CA ALA A 118 -19.67 35.37 -6.31
C ALA A 118 -20.66 36.52 -6.07
N VAL A 119 -20.23 37.74 -6.41
CA VAL A 119 -21.11 38.88 -6.70
C VAL A 119 -21.40 38.88 -8.19
#